data_AF-A0A6A5SME8-F1
#
_entry.id   AF-A0A6A5SME8-F1
#
_cell.length_a   1.000
_cell.length_b   1.000
_cell.length_c   1.000
_cell.angle_alpha   90.00
_cell.angle_beta   90.00
_cell.angle_gamma   90.00
#
_symmetry.space_group_name_H-M   'P 1'
#
loop_
_entity.id
_entity.type
_entity.pdbx_description
1 polymer ?
#
loop_
_entity_poly.entity_id
_entity_poly.type
_entity_poly.pdbx_seq_one_letter_code
_entity_poly.pdbx_strand_id
1 'polypeptide(L)'
;MSSSNSTFQSFSSSSSSTIINGQITFTSEQTHSDPSGTRTLRTSQTAGEAPRVERFETDHASRRLEDVSVADAKRVQDVTEQEDTQAKMDRQYEEKMEDEYAKREGGA
;
A
#
# COMPACT_ATOMS: atom_id res chain seq x y z
N MET A 1 -6.46 -2.09 47.01
CA MET A 1 -6.59 -1.47 45.68
C MET A 1 -7.15 -2.53 44.75
N SER A 2 -8.39 -2.39 44.28
CA SER A 2 -8.96 -3.35 43.32
C SER A 2 -8.29 -3.13 41.97
N SER A 3 -7.51 -4.10 41.52
CA SER A 3 -7.04 -4.18 40.14
C SER A 3 -8.22 -4.55 39.25
N SER A 4 -8.86 -3.55 38.64
CA SER A 4 -9.89 -3.74 37.61
C SER A 4 -9.25 -4.38 36.38
N ASN A 5 -9.20 -5.71 36.34
CA ASN A 5 -8.76 -6.45 35.16
C ASN A 5 -9.92 -6.43 34.14
N SER A 6 -9.87 -5.51 33.16
CA SER A 6 -10.88 -5.46 32.10
C SER A 6 -10.77 -6.71 31.24
N THR A 7 -11.83 -7.51 31.17
CA THR A 7 -11.95 -8.70 30.30
C THR A 7 -12.76 -8.42 29.05
N PHE A 8 -12.99 -7.14 28.72
CA PHE A 8 -13.79 -6.77 27.56
C PHE A 8 -13.12 -7.24 26.27
N GLN A 9 -13.84 -8.04 25.51
CA GLN A 9 -13.44 -8.51 24.19
C GLN A 9 -14.54 -8.13 23.21
N SER A 10 -14.17 -7.65 22.03
CA SER A 10 -15.12 -7.27 20.98
C SER A 10 -14.69 -7.85 19.64
N PHE A 11 -15.67 -8.31 18.88
CA PHE A 11 -15.51 -8.80 17.53
C PHE A 11 -16.44 -8.04 16.60
N SER A 12 -15.91 -7.59 15.47
CA SER A 12 -16.65 -6.88 14.44
C SER A 12 -16.24 -7.41 13.08
N SER A 13 -17.22 -7.66 12.21
CA SER A 13 -16.97 -8.06 10.83
C SER A 13 -17.77 -7.18 9.88
N SER A 14 -17.15 -6.74 8.80
CA SER A 14 -17.79 -6.00 7.73
C SER A 14 -17.39 -6.57 6.38
N SER A 15 -18.27 -6.38 5.40
CA SER A 15 -18.02 -6.73 4.01
C SER A 15 -18.66 -5.70 3.12
N SER A 16 -17.96 -5.32 2.06
CA SER A 16 -18.42 -4.38 1.05
C SER A 16 -18.05 -4.89 -0.32
N SER A 17 -18.84 -4.51 -1.31
CA SER A 17 -18.51 -4.70 -2.72
C SER A 17 -18.62 -3.36 -3.42
N THR A 18 -17.74 -3.10 -4.36
CA THR A 18 -17.77 -1.88 -5.17
C THR A 18 -17.60 -2.26 -6.63
N ILE A 19 -18.35 -1.59 -7.49
CA ILE A 19 -18.31 -1.78 -8.93
C ILE A 19 -17.81 -0.47 -9.55
N ILE A 20 -16.67 -0.51 -10.22
CA ILE A 20 -16.07 0.65 -10.89
C ILE A 20 -15.76 0.23 -12.32
N ASN A 21 -16.33 0.91 -13.32
CA ASN A 21 -16.14 0.59 -14.75
C ASN A 21 -16.41 -0.88 -15.11
N GLY A 22 -17.40 -1.50 -14.43
CA GLY A 22 -17.74 -2.92 -14.63
C GLY A 22 -16.84 -3.92 -13.89
N GLN A 23 -15.76 -3.45 -13.26
CA GLN A 23 -14.90 -4.27 -12.41
C GLN A 23 -15.49 -4.36 -11.00
N ILE A 24 -15.67 -5.59 -10.51
CA ILE A 24 -16.20 -5.86 -9.18
C ILE A 24 -15.04 -6.12 -8.24
N THR A 25 -14.98 -5.36 -7.15
CA THR A 25 -14.04 -5.56 -6.04
C THR A 25 -14.81 -5.85 -4.77
N PHE A 26 -14.47 -6.94 -4.12
CA PHE A 26 -14.98 -7.36 -2.81
C PHE A 26 -13.95 -7.03 -1.74
N THR A 27 -14.41 -6.51 -0.62
CA THR A 27 -13.60 -6.23 0.56
C THR A 27 -14.30 -6.79 1.77
N SER A 28 -13.58 -7.48 2.64
CA SER A 28 -14.07 -7.91 3.94
C SER A 28 -13.05 -7.56 5.00
N GLU A 29 -13.52 -7.10 6.15
CA GLU A 29 -12.69 -6.75 7.30
C GLU A 29 -13.24 -7.45 8.54
N GLN A 30 -12.34 -8.02 9.34
CA GLN A 30 -12.64 -8.62 10.63
C GLN A 30 -11.72 -8.00 11.67
N THR A 31 -12.29 -7.43 12.71
CA THR A 31 -11.57 -6.80 13.80
C THR A 31 -11.91 -7.51 15.10
N HIS A 32 -10.88 -7.94 15.81
CA HIS A 32 -10.97 -8.56 17.11
C HIS A 32 -10.13 -7.75 18.10
N SER A 33 -10.77 -7.21 19.13
CA SER A 33 -10.10 -6.46 20.19
C SER A 33 -10.22 -7.21 21.50
N ASP A 34 -9.10 -7.34 22.20
CA ASP A 34 -8.98 -7.91 23.53
C ASP A 34 -8.04 -7.03 24.37
N PRO A 35 -7.90 -7.29 25.69
CA PRO A 35 -7.02 -6.48 26.54
C PRO A 35 -5.54 -6.51 26.15
N SER A 36 -5.11 -7.48 25.34
CA SER A 36 -3.72 -7.55 24.84
C SER A 36 -3.51 -6.67 23.60
N GLY A 37 -4.57 -6.41 22.83
CA GLY A 37 -4.51 -5.57 21.65
C GLY A 37 -5.68 -5.75 20.70
N THR A 38 -5.56 -5.15 19.52
CA THR A 38 -6.53 -5.28 18.43
C THR A 38 -5.88 -5.94 17.23
N ARG A 39 -6.56 -6.95 16.67
CA ARG A 39 -6.17 -7.63 15.44
C ARG A 39 -7.22 -7.34 14.38
N THR A 40 -6.78 -6.89 13.23
CA THR A 40 -7.64 -6.66 12.06
C THR A 40 -7.13 -7.49 10.90
N LEU A 41 -8.02 -8.27 10.31
CA LEU A 41 -7.81 -9.04 9.09
C LEU A 41 -8.65 -8.40 7.98
N ARG A 42 -8.00 -7.94 6.91
CA ARG A 42 -8.68 -7.36 5.75
C ARG A 42 -8.39 -8.23 4.53
N THR A 43 -9.43 -8.67 3.85
CA THR A 43 -9.34 -9.38 2.58
C THR A 43 -9.93 -8.51 1.49
N SER A 44 -9.21 -8.33 0.39
CA SER A 44 -9.69 -7.64 -0.81
C SER A 44 -9.50 -8.52 -2.03
N GLN A 45 -10.51 -8.59 -2.89
CA GLN A 45 -10.47 -9.41 -4.09
C GLN A 45 -11.16 -8.70 -5.23
N THR A 46 -10.46 -8.56 -6.35
CA THR A 46 -11.05 -8.19 -7.62
C THR A 46 -11.47 -9.45 -8.37
N ALA A 47 -12.63 -9.39 -9.06
CA ALA A 47 -13.11 -10.51 -9.87
C ALA A 47 -12.07 -10.89 -10.95
N GLY A 48 -11.63 -12.15 -10.95
CA GLY A 48 -10.60 -12.66 -11.86
C GLY A 48 -9.17 -12.58 -11.31
N GLU A 49 -8.95 -11.95 -10.15
CA GLU A 49 -7.66 -11.90 -9.47
C GLU A 49 -7.63 -12.77 -8.20
N ALA A 50 -6.42 -13.10 -7.75
CA ALA A 50 -6.20 -13.75 -6.47
C ALA A 50 -6.57 -12.80 -5.32
N PRO A 51 -7.18 -13.31 -4.23
CA PRO A 51 -7.50 -12.49 -3.07
C PRO A 51 -6.22 -12.02 -2.37
N ARG A 52 -6.22 -10.75 -1.96
CA ARG A 52 -5.16 -10.12 -1.15
C ARG A 52 -5.60 -10.08 0.29
N VAL A 53 -4.77 -10.60 1.20
CA VAL A 53 -5.03 -10.63 2.63
C VAL A 53 -4.02 -9.75 3.34
N GLU A 54 -4.51 -8.75 4.07
CA GLU A 54 -3.74 -7.83 4.90
C GLU A 54 -4.06 -8.12 6.37
N ARG A 55 -3.03 -8.20 7.22
CA ARG A 55 -3.16 -8.37 8.68
C ARG A 55 -2.56 -7.15 9.38
N PHE A 56 -3.28 -6.65 10.38
CA PHE A 56 -2.89 -5.52 11.20
C PHE A 56 -3.02 -5.93 12.66
N GLU A 57 -1.99 -5.66 13.46
CA GLU A 57 -2.03 -5.87 14.90
C GLU A 57 -1.57 -4.61 15.62
N THR A 58 -2.29 -4.27 16.68
CA THR A 58 -2.05 -3.06 17.47
C THR A 58 -2.05 -3.44 18.94
N ASP A 59 -1.10 -2.95 19.72
CA ASP A 59 -1.06 -3.15 21.16
C ASP A 59 -2.13 -2.30 21.91
N HIS A 60 -2.30 -2.55 23.20
CA HIS A 60 -3.18 -1.77 24.08
C HIS A 60 -2.80 -0.27 24.18
N ALA A 61 -1.58 0.10 23.79
CA ALA A 61 -1.09 1.47 23.72
C ALA A 61 -1.31 2.09 22.33
N SER A 62 -2.14 1.47 21.48
CA SER A 62 -2.44 1.88 20.11
C SER A 62 -1.20 1.94 19.20
N ARG A 63 -0.11 1.26 19.56
CA ARG A 63 1.08 1.14 18.71
C ARG A 63 0.90 -0.06 17.81
N ARG A 64 1.09 0.17 16.51
CA ARG A 64 1.08 -0.89 15.52
C ARG A 64 2.26 -1.82 15.81
N LEU A 65 1.97 -3.08 16.08
CA LEU A 65 2.97 -4.13 16.11
C LEU A 65 3.31 -4.37 14.64
N GLU A 66 4.44 -3.83 14.18
CA GLU A 66 4.92 -4.02 12.81
C GLU A 66 4.99 -5.53 12.55
N ASP A 67 4.09 -6.01 11.70
CA ASP A 67 4.14 -7.36 11.18
C ASP A 67 5.38 -7.43 10.29
N VAL A 68 6.40 -8.14 10.77
CA VAL A 68 7.69 -8.38 10.09
C VAL A 68 7.48 -9.04 8.71
N SER A 69 6.28 -9.53 8.40
CA SER A 69 5.93 -10.06 7.08
C SER A 69 5.45 -9.00 6.05
N VAL A 70 5.26 -7.75 6.48
CA VAL A 70 4.75 -6.64 5.65
C VAL A 70 5.75 -5.48 5.58
N ALA A 71 7.05 -5.78 5.58
CA ALA A 71 8.08 -4.77 5.29
C ALA A 71 7.96 -4.18 3.85
N ASP A 72 7.15 -4.81 2.99
CA ASP A 72 6.92 -4.41 1.59
C ASP A 72 5.59 -3.68 1.33
N ALA A 73 4.61 -3.67 2.25
CA ALA A 73 3.35 -2.97 2.00
C ALA A 73 3.34 -1.59 2.67
N LYS A 74 3.69 -0.59 1.83
CA LYS A 74 3.25 0.81 1.95
C LYS A 74 4.00 1.66 2.99
N ARG A 75 5.33 1.72 2.91
CA ARG A 75 5.96 3.04 3.05
C ARG A 75 5.54 3.82 1.80
N VAL A 76 4.83 4.94 1.98
CA VAL A 76 4.69 5.92 0.89
C VAL A 76 6.12 6.34 0.57
N GLN A 77 6.67 5.80 -0.52
CA GLN A 77 7.95 6.24 -1.04
C GLN A 77 7.71 7.66 -1.54
N ASP A 78 8.42 8.62 -0.98
CA ASP A 78 8.39 10.00 -1.46
C ASP A 78 8.86 9.97 -2.93
N VAL A 79 7.93 10.19 -3.85
CA VAL A 79 8.13 10.02 -5.31
C VAL A 79 8.92 11.18 -5.91
N THR A 80 9.29 12.17 -5.11
CA THR A 80 10.07 13.34 -5.56
C THR A 80 11.43 12.95 -6.13
N GLU A 81 12.10 11.92 -5.61
CA GLU A 81 13.36 11.43 -6.21
C GLU A 81 13.15 10.76 -7.58
N GLN A 82 11.99 10.15 -7.81
CA GLN A 82 11.70 9.41 -9.04
C GLN A 82 11.38 10.37 -10.20
N GLU A 83 10.62 11.44 -9.94
CA GLU A 83 10.38 12.51 -10.93
C GLU A 83 11.70 13.19 -11.37
N ASP A 84 12.61 13.46 -10.44
CA ASP A 84 13.92 14.08 -10.73
C ASP A 84 14.80 13.18 -11.60
N THR A 85 14.74 11.86 -11.41
CA THR A 85 15.49 10.92 -12.27
C THR A 85 14.90 10.84 -13.68
N GLN A 86 13.58 10.90 -13.80
CA GLN A 86 12.90 10.81 -15.08
C GLN A 86 13.14 12.07 -15.92
N ALA A 87 13.07 13.26 -15.31
CA ALA A 87 13.40 14.52 -15.96
C ALA A 87 14.87 14.57 -16.49
N LYS A 88 15.82 13.96 -15.75
CA LYS A 88 17.22 13.87 -16.22
C LYS A 88 17.38 12.89 -17.38
N MET A 89 16.65 11.78 -17.38
CA MET A 89 16.69 10.80 -18.46
C MET A 89 16.08 11.36 -19.74
N ASP A 90 14.98 12.10 -19.64
CA ASP A 90 14.33 12.75 -20.79
C ASP A 90 15.26 13.77 -21.44
N ARG A 91 15.95 14.60 -20.64
CA ARG A 91 16.95 15.56 -21.15
C ARG A 91 18.12 14.87 -21.84
N GLN A 92 18.65 13.79 -21.28
CA GLN A 92 19.74 13.03 -21.91
C GLN A 92 19.32 12.35 -23.21
N TYR A 93 18.04 11.97 -23.32
CA TYR A 93 17.49 11.39 -24.53
C TYR A 93 17.39 12.45 -25.64
N GLU A 94 16.91 13.66 -25.31
CA GLU A 94 16.82 14.79 -26.24
C GLU A 94 18.21 15.21 -26.79
N GLU A 95 19.20 15.38 -25.92
CA GLU A 95 20.58 15.74 -26.34
C GLU A 95 21.20 14.67 -27.27
N LYS A 96 20.99 13.38 -27.00
CA LYS A 96 21.47 12.30 -27.88
C LYS A 96 20.80 12.30 -29.25
N MET A 97 19.51 12.66 -29.31
CA MET A 97 18.77 12.75 -30.56
C MET A 97 19.24 13.96 -31.39
N GLU A 98 19.56 15.09 -30.75
CA GLU A 98 20.14 16.26 -31.42
C GLU A 98 21.55 16.00 -31.94
N ASP A 99 22.42 15.33 -31.18
CA ASP A 99 23.77 14.94 -31.62
C ASP A 99 23.73 14.01 -32.85
N GLU A 100 22.73 13.13 -32.93
CA GLU A 100 22.55 12.24 -34.09
C GLU A 100 22.08 13.01 -35.34
N TYR A 101 21.24 14.03 -35.16
CA TYR A 101 20.79 14.92 -36.24
C TYR A 101 21.94 15.82 -36.73
N ALA A 102 22.73 16.38 -35.82
CA ALA A 102 23.90 17.20 -36.15
C ALA A 102 24.95 16.40 -36.93
N LYS A 103 25.11 15.10 -36.65
CA LYS A 103 26.06 14.24 -37.37
C LYS A 103 25.58 13.86 -38.78
N ARG A 104 24.29 13.99 -39.07
CA ARG A 104 23.69 13.70 -40.39
C ARG A 104 23.48 14.94 -41.27
N GLU A 105 23.32 16.14 -40.71
CA GLU A 105 23.23 17.39 -41.49
C GLU A 105 24.43 18.36 -41.32
N GLY A 106 25.41 18.03 -40.48
CA GLY A 106 26.70 18.74 -40.36
C GLY A 106 27.71 18.36 -41.44
N GLY A 107 27.27 18.34 -42.69
CA GLY A 107 28.10 18.35 -43.88
C GLY A 107 28.10 19.74 -44.52
N ALA A 108 28.56 20.75 -43.76
CA ALA A 108 29.11 22.02 -44.23
C ALA A 108 30.14 22.52 -43.20
#